data_AF-A0A4Q9VRC6-F1
#
_entry.id   AF-A0A4Q9VRC6-F1
#
_cell.length_a   1.000
_cell.length_b   1.000
_cell.length_c   1.000
_cell.angle_alpha   90.00
_cell.angle_beta   90.00
_cell.angle_gamma   90.00
#
_symmetry.space_group_name_H-M   'P 1'
#
loop_
_entity.id
_entity.type
_entity.pdbx_description
1 polymer ?
#
loop_
_entity_poly.entity_id
_entity_poly.type
_entity_poly.pdbx_seq_one_letter_code
_entity_poly.pdbx_strand_id
1 'polypeptide(L)'
;MIDIDILVIREPGLLRQDLERWISNEWVRPDRSEGHVVFHDIDVARVRLIRELRDDLAIDEEALPLVLSLLDQIYDLRRHLRMVGGFTGVGA
;
A
#
# COMPACT_ATOMS: atom_id res chain seq x y z
N MET A 1 9.50 4.67 8.78
CA MET A 1 10.62 3.93 8.17
C MET A 1 10.94 2.75 9.07
N ILE A 2 10.56 1.53 8.66
CA ILE A 2 10.85 0.28 9.36
C ILE A 2 11.43 -0.74 8.37
N ASP A 3 12.35 -1.58 8.82
CA ASP A 3 12.90 -2.66 7.99
C ASP A 3 11.90 -3.80 7.77
N ILE A 4 12.16 -4.61 6.73
CA ILE A 4 11.34 -5.77 6.37
C ILE A 4 11.14 -6.74 7.54
N ASP A 5 12.20 -6.99 8.33
CA ASP A 5 12.14 -7.94 9.46
C ASP A 5 11.26 -7.38 10.59
N ILE A 6 11.30 -6.07 10.83
CA ILE A 6 10.43 -5.40 11.82
C ILE A 6 8.97 -5.40 11.35
N LEU A 7 8.74 -5.23 10.05
CA LEU A 7 7.39 -5.27 9.48
C LEU A 7 6.76 -6.66 9.63
N VAL A 8 7.51 -7.73 9.34
CA VAL A 8 7.06 -9.12 9.51
C VAL A 8 6.74 -9.43 10.97
N ILE A 9 7.52 -8.92 11.92
CA ILE A 9 7.25 -9.11 13.36
C ILE A 9 5.96 -8.38 13.80
N ARG A 10 5.69 -7.21 13.23
CA ARG A 10 4.52 -6.39 13.58
C ARG A 10 3.22 -6.88 12.98
N GLU A 11 3.28 -7.55 11.84
CA GLU A 11 2.11 -8.03 11.09
C GLU A 11 1.99 -9.55 11.18
N PRO A 12 1.25 -10.08 12.17
CA PRO A 12 1.06 -11.52 12.30
C PRO A 12 0.40 -12.10 11.04
N GLY A 13 0.96 -13.18 10.51
CA GLY A 13 0.50 -13.82 9.27
C GLY A 13 1.18 -13.31 7.99
N LEU A 14 2.01 -12.26 8.08
CA LEU A 14 2.81 -11.80 6.95
C LEU A 14 4.09 -12.60 6.83
N LEU A 15 4.32 -13.25 5.69
CA LEU A 15 5.59 -13.93 5.42
C LEU A 15 6.54 -13.01 4.66
N ARG A 16 7.84 -13.09 4.96
CA ARG A 16 8.88 -12.36 4.23
C ARG A 16 8.83 -12.63 2.73
N GLN A 17 8.56 -13.88 2.34
CA GLN A 17 8.46 -14.29 0.94
C GLN A 17 7.29 -13.59 0.21
N ASP A 18 6.18 -13.33 0.90
CA ASP A 18 5.05 -12.60 0.32
C ASP A 18 5.44 -11.14 0.07
N LEU A 19 6.09 -10.49 1.03
CA LEU A 19 6.64 -9.13 0.86
C LEU A 19 7.63 -9.05 -0.30
N GLU A 20 8.57 -9.99 -0.40
CA GLU A 20 9.52 -10.04 -1.51
C GLU A 20 8.81 -10.22 -2.87
N ARG A 21 7.77 -11.06 -2.93
CA ARG A 21 6.93 -11.23 -4.12
C ARG A 21 6.18 -9.94 -4.45
N TRP A 22 5.59 -9.27 -3.48
CA TRP A 22 4.86 -8.01 -3.68
C TRP A 22 5.78 -6.87 -4.11
N ILE A 23 7.03 -6.83 -3.63
CA ILE A 23 8.05 -5.89 -4.12
C ILE A 23 8.44 -6.22 -5.56
N SER A 24 8.65 -7.51 -5.87
CA SER A 24 8.99 -7.94 -7.23
C SER A 24 7.89 -7.66 -8.24
N ASN A 25 6.63 -7.73 -7.83
CA ASN A 25 5.46 -7.39 -8.64
C ASN A 25 5.16 -5.88 -8.65
N GLU A 26 6.02 -5.07 -8.02
CA GLU A 26 5.89 -3.62 -7.87
C GLU A 26 4.61 -3.14 -7.14
N TRP A 27 3.92 -4.02 -6.42
CA TRP A 27 2.73 -3.68 -5.65
C TRP A 27 3.06 -2.85 -4.41
N VAL A 28 4.22 -3.10 -3.82
CA VAL A 28 4.79 -2.33 -2.72
C VAL A 28 6.16 -1.83 -3.18
N ARG A 29 6.40 -0.53 -3.07
CA ARG A 29 7.63 0.12 -3.54
C ARG A 29 8.34 0.79 -2.37
N PRO A 30 8.92 -0.01 -1.46
CA PRO A 30 9.67 0.52 -0.33
C PRO A 30 10.93 1.24 -0.83
N ASP A 31 11.45 2.11 0.02
CA ASP A 31 12.68 2.82 -0.29
C ASP A 31 13.90 1.90 -0.08
N ARG A 32 14.95 2.12 -0.87
CA ARG A 32 16.20 1.34 -0.77
C ARG A 32 17.29 2.25 -0.23
N SER A 33 17.55 2.15 1.08
CA SER A 33 18.56 2.95 1.75
C SER A 33 19.75 2.08 2.14
N GLU A 34 20.96 2.44 1.69
CA GLU A 34 22.22 1.76 2.03
C GLU A 34 22.23 0.22 1.84
N GLY A 35 21.46 -0.28 0.87
CA GLY A 35 21.34 -1.72 0.60
C GLY A 35 20.27 -2.45 1.43
N HIS A 36 19.55 -1.71 2.28
CA HIS A 36 18.43 -2.20 3.08
C HIS A 36 17.09 -1.72 2.50
N VAL A 37 16.07 -2.57 2.61
CA VAL A 37 14.70 -2.26 2.17
C VAL A 37 13.94 -1.66 3.35
N VAL A 38 13.54 -0.40 3.22
CA VAL A 38 12.90 0.37 4.29
C VAL A 38 11.49 0.79 3.87
N PHE A 39 10.52 0.47 4.72
CA PHE A 39 9.10 0.75 4.50
C PHE A 39 8.69 2.04 5.20
N HIS A 40 8.06 2.94 4.47
CA HIS A 40 7.36 4.09 5.02
C HIS A 40 5.95 3.72 5.46
N ASP A 41 5.28 4.61 6.20
CA ASP A 41 3.94 4.36 6.72
C ASP A 41 2.92 4.07 5.59
N ILE A 42 3.13 4.67 4.41
CA ILE A 42 2.33 4.39 3.20
C ILE A 42 2.54 2.96 2.69
N ASP A 43 3.77 2.44 2.74
CA ASP A 43 4.07 1.08 2.32
C ASP A 43 3.49 0.07 3.30
N VAL A 44 3.57 0.36 4.60
CA VAL A 44 2.96 -0.47 5.65
C VAL A 44 1.44 -0.52 5.48
N ALA A 45 0.79 0.62 5.22
CA ALA A 45 -0.65 0.66 4.94
C ALA A 45 -1.00 -0.17 3.69
N ARG A 46 -0.17 -0.12 2.65
CA ARG A 46 -0.35 -0.91 1.42
C ARG A 46 -0.20 -2.40 1.64
N VAL A 47 0.80 -2.81 2.43
CA VAL A 47 1.03 -4.21 2.85
C VAL A 47 -0.18 -4.75 3.61
N ARG A 48 -0.73 -3.99 4.56
CA ARG A 48 -1.93 -4.38 5.29
C ARG A 48 -3.14 -4.54 4.38
N LEU A 49 -3.34 -3.59 3.46
CA LEU A 49 -4.43 -3.66 2.48
C LEU A 49 -4.32 -4.91 1.59
N ILE A 50 -3.13 -5.20 1.06
CA ILE A 50 -2.92 -6.41 0.25
C ILE A 50 -3.22 -7.67 1.05
N ARG A 51 -2.80 -7.71 2.33
CA ARG A 51 -3.10 -8.83 3.23
C ARG A 51 -4.60 -8.99 3.45
N GLU A 52 -5.31 -7.92 3.79
CA GLU A 52 -6.78 -7.94 3.97
C GLU A 52 -7.50 -8.43 2.71
N LEU A 53 -7.10 -7.96 1.53
CA LEU A 53 -7.68 -8.40 0.26
C LEU A 53 -7.47 -9.91 0.02
N ARG A 54 -6.28 -10.43 0.35
CA ARG A 54 -5.95 -11.84 0.17
C ARG A 54 -6.60 -12.73 1.24
N ASP A 55 -6.49 -12.36 2.50
CA ASP A 55 -6.81 -13.23 3.64
C ASP A 55 -8.28 -13.09 4.06
N ASP A 56 -8.83 -11.87 4.05
CA ASP A 56 -10.20 -11.61 4.50
C ASP A 56 -11.21 -11.65 3.34
N LEU A 57 -10.81 -11.18 2.15
CA LEU A 57 -11.66 -11.18 0.95
C LEU A 57 -11.38 -12.34 -0.02
N ALA A 58 -10.41 -13.21 0.27
CA ALA A 58 -10.03 -14.35 -0.55
C ALA A 58 -9.78 -13.99 -2.03
N ILE A 59 -9.21 -12.81 -2.29
CA ILE A 59 -8.88 -12.36 -3.64
C ILE A 59 -7.60 -13.06 -4.10
N ASP A 60 -7.68 -13.69 -5.26
CA ASP A 60 -6.52 -14.31 -5.90
C ASP A 60 -5.42 -13.30 -6.22
N GLU A 61 -4.17 -13.75 -6.12
CA GLU A 61 -3.02 -12.88 -6.39
C GLU A 61 -2.97 -12.36 -7.83
N GLU A 62 -3.58 -13.07 -8.78
CA GLU A 62 -3.72 -12.62 -10.17
C GLU A 62 -4.68 -11.43 -10.32
N ALA A 63 -5.67 -11.32 -9.42
CA ALA A 63 -6.66 -10.23 -9.42
C ALA A 63 -6.21 -9.02 -8.59
N LEU A 64 -5.26 -9.20 -7.65
CA LEU A 64 -4.73 -8.14 -6.80
C LEU A 64 -4.25 -6.90 -7.59
N PRO A 65 -3.48 -6.99 -8.69
CA PRO A 65 -3.03 -5.81 -9.42
C PRO A 65 -4.21 -4.94 -9.91
N LEU A 66 -5.26 -5.59 -10.41
CA LEU A 66 -6.44 -4.90 -10.91
C LEU A 66 -7.17 -4.20 -9.76
N VAL A 67 -7.40 -4.91 -8.65
CA VAL A 67 -8.09 -4.36 -7.48
C VAL A 67 -7.32 -3.20 -6.87
N LEU A 68 -6.00 -3.33 -6.74
CA LEU A 68 -5.12 -2.26 -6.24
C LEU A 68 -5.20 -1.03 -7.16
N SER A 69 -5.17 -1.22 -8.48
CA SER A 69 -5.29 -0.12 -9.44
C SER A 69 -6.63 0.62 -9.32
N LEU A 70 -7.72 -0.09 -9.02
CA LEU A 70 -9.05 0.50 -8.84
C LEU A 70 -9.12 1.28 -7.52
N LEU A 71 -8.54 0.74 -6.45
CA LEU A 71 -8.44 1.45 -5.17
C LEU A 71 -7.60 2.72 -5.31
N ASP A 72 -6.45 2.65 -5.99
CA ASP A 72 -5.60 3.81 -6.27
C ASP A 72 -6.38 4.91 -7.02
N GLN A 73 -7.14 4.54 -8.05
CA GLN A 73 -7.99 5.50 -8.78
C GLN A 73 -9.04 6.16 -7.88
N ILE A 74 -9.66 5.41 -6.95
CA ILE A 74 -10.64 5.96 -6.00
C ILE A 74 -9.94 6.91 -5.01
N TYR A 75 -8.76 6.55 -4.51
CA TYR A 75 -7.99 7.40 -3.61
C TYR A 75 -7.57 8.71 -4.29
N ASP A 76 -7.15 8.64 -5.55
CA ASP A 76 -6.80 9.81 -6.37
C ASP A 76 -8.01 10.68 -6.65
N LEU A 77 -9.14 10.10 -7.04
CA LEU A 77 -10.38 10.82 -7.26
C LEU A 77 -10.84 11.52 -5.98
N ARG A 78 -10.80 10.84 -4.83
CA ARG A 78 -11.15 11.43 -3.52
C ARG A 78 -10.16 12.53 -3.11
N ARG A 79 -8.89 12.42 -3.49
CA ARG A 79 -7.88 13.46 -3.28
C ARG A 79 -8.16 14.68 -4.15
N HIS A 80 -8.46 14.49 -5.44
CA HIS A 80 -8.83 15.56 -6.36
C HIS A 80 -10.12 16.27 -5.91
N LEU A 81 -11.15 15.53 -5.51
CA LEU A 81 -12.39 16.13 -5.00
C LEU A 81 -12.17 16.95 -3.73
N ARG A 82 -11.32 16.49 -2.80
CA ARG A 82 -10.93 17.30 -1.62
C ARG A 82 -10.15 18.56 -2.00
N MET A 83 -9.32 18.49 -3.03
CA MET A 83 -8.56 19.64 -3.54
C MET A 83 -9.49 20.67 -4.20
N VAL A 84 -10.46 20.23 -5.00
CA VAL A 84 -11.44 21.11 -5.67
C VAL A 84 -12.46 21.67 -4.67
N GLY A 85 -12.94 20.86 -3.71
CA GLY A 85 -13.83 21.30 -2.64
C GLY A 85 -13.16 22.21 -1.60
N GLY A 86 -11.83 22.21 -1.52
CA GLY A 86 -11.06 23.15 -0.71
C GLY A 86 -10.91 24.54 -1.35
N PHE A 87 -11.26 24.69 -2.64
CA PHE A 87 -11.20 25.99 -3.34
C PHE A 87 -12.49 26.82 -3.18
N THR A 88 -13.57 26.25 -2.64
CA THR A 88 -14.79 27.00 -2.28
C THR A 88 -14.70 27.48 -0.84
N GLY A 89 -13.76 28.38 -0.57
CA GLY A 89 -13.47 28.82 0.79
C GLY A 89 -12.50 30.00 0.91
N VAL A 90 -12.41 30.87 -0.10
CA VAL A 90 -11.91 32.24 0.08
C VAL A 90 -12.89 33.15 -0.65
N GLY A 91 -13.92 33.55 0.09
CA GLY A 91 -14.79 34.67 -0.26
C GLY A 91 -14.53 35.84 0.68
N ALA A 92 -14.78 37.03 0.12
CA ALA A 92 -14.81 38.37 0.72
C ALA A 92 -13.46 39.10 0.83
#